data_AF-A0A4R8DMZ9-F1
#
_entry.id   AF-A0A4R8DMZ9-F1
#
_cell.length_a   1.000
_cell.length_b   1.000
_cell.length_c   1.000
_cell.angle_alpha   90.00
_cell.angle_beta   90.00
_cell.angle_gamma   90.00
#
_symmetry.space_group_name_H-M   'P 1'
#
loop_
_entity.id
_entity.type
_entity.pdbx_description
1 polymer ?
#
loop_
_entity_poly.entity_id
_entity_poly.type
_entity_poly.pdbx_seq_one_letter_code
_entity_poly.pdbx_strand_id
1 'polypeptide(L)' 'MSRISRRRTARNDNGTLTLEYRDGSPQQHYQVKGVDLGDVVEALSQWAENRRHFIAKHTWERLTLWD' A
#
# COMPACT_ATOMS: atom_id res chain seq x y z
N MET A 1 -19.37 -12.69 -11.45
CA MET A 1 -19.22 -11.82 -10.27
C MET A 1 -17.74 -11.71 -9.95
N SER A 2 -17.10 -10.57 -10.19
CA SER A 2 -15.67 -10.39 -9.90
C SER A 2 -15.45 -10.20 -8.40
N ARG A 3 -14.65 -11.09 -7.81
CA ARG A 3 -14.30 -11.06 -6.39
C ARG A 3 -13.33 -9.91 -6.14
N ILE A 4 -13.88 -8.80 -5.65
CA ILE A 4 -13.12 -7.67 -5.13
C ILE A 4 -12.14 -8.17 -4.06
N SER A 5 -10.84 -7.97 -4.26
CA SER A 5 -9.79 -8.44 -3.35
C SER A 5 -9.01 -7.26 -2.78
N ARG A 6 -8.96 -7.16 -1.45
CA ARG A 6 -8.06 -6.24 -0.74
C ARG A 6 -6.67 -6.86 -0.70
N ARG A 7 -5.66 -6.12 -1.15
CA ARG A 7 -4.27 -6.60 -1.18
C ARG A 7 -3.35 -5.50 -0.68
N ARG A 8 -2.34 -5.91 0.07
CA ARG A 8 -1.30 -5.05 0.64
C ARG A 8 0.04 -5.75 0.43
N THR A 9 1.02 -5.04 -0.09
CA THR A 9 2.32 -5.62 -0.45
C THR A 9 3.43 -4.63 -0.11
N ALA A 10 4.53 -5.12 0.44
CA ALA A 10 5.80 -4.39 0.53
C ALA A 10 6.79 -5.00 -0.47
N ARG A 11 7.51 -4.16 -1.20
CA ARG A 11 8.55 -4.58 -2.16
C ARG A 11 9.85 -3.86 -1.85
N ASN A 12 10.97 -4.55 -2.04
CA ASN A 12 12.30 -3.96 -2.00
C ASN A 12 12.85 -3.97 -3.42
N ASP A 13 13.08 -2.79 -3.98
CA ASP A 13 13.70 -2.61 -5.29
C ASP A 13 15.02 -1.86 -5.10
N ASN A 14 16.12 -2.60 -5.16
CA ASN A 14 17.48 -2.07 -5.04
C ASN A 14 17.72 -1.17 -3.80
N GLY A 15 17.17 -1.56 -2.65
CA GLY A 15 17.29 -0.81 -1.38
C GLY A 15 16.19 0.23 -1.16
N THR A 16 15.34 0.47 -2.16
CA THR A 16 14.17 1.33 -2.03
C THR A 16 12.96 0.49 -1.67
N LEU A 17 12.36 0.74 -0.50
CA LEU A 17 11.12 0.07 -0.13
C LEU A 17 9.92 0.79 -0.73
N THR A 18 8.97 -0.01 -1.22
CA THR A 18 7.71 0.45 -1.79
C THR A 18 6.57 -0.26 -1.08
N LEU A 19 5.57 0.51 -0.64
CA LEU A 19 4.31 -0.03 -0.12
C LEU A 19 3.20 0.18 -1.14
N GLU A 20 2.41 -0.87 -1.35
CA GLU A 20 1.22 -0.83 -2.20
C GLU A 20 -0.01 -1.26 -1.41
N TYR A 21 -1.14 -0.56 -1.59
CA TYR A 21 -2.43 -1.01 -1.07
C TYR A 21 -3.55 -0.91 -2.10
N ARG A 22 -4.52 -1.84 -2.00
CA ARG A 22 -5.79 -1.84 -2.72
C ARG A 22 -6.95 -1.93 -1.74
N ASP A 23 -7.87 -0.97 -1.77
CA ASP A 23 -9.02 -0.93 -0.86
C ASP A 23 -10.23 -1.75 -1.33
N GLY A 24 -10.03 -2.65 -2.30
CA GLY A 24 -11.12 -3.46 -2.86
C GLY A 24 -11.90 -2.74 -3.97
N SER A 25 -11.36 -1.70 -4.58
CA SER A 25 -11.77 -1.31 -5.93
C SER A 25 -10.57 -1.55 -6.86
N PRO A 26 -10.75 -2.18 -8.03
CA PRO A 26 -9.69 -2.29 -9.04
C PRO A 26 -9.09 -0.93 -9.39
N GLN A 27 -9.90 0.12 -9.27
CA GLN A 27 -9.55 1.51 -9.61
C GLN A 27 -8.80 2.25 -8.49
N GLN A 28 -8.73 1.69 -7.28
CA GLN A 28 -8.13 2.30 -6.10
C GLN A 28 -6.91 1.48 -5.66
N HIS A 29 -5.85 1.56 -6.48
CA HIS A 29 -4.52 1.04 -6.18
C HIS A 29 -3.58 2.22 -5.96
N TYR A 30 -2.88 2.20 -4.83
CA TYR A 30 -1.97 3.26 -4.44
C TYR A 30 -0.61 2.70 -4.11
N GLN A 31 0.43 3.49 -4.36
CA GLN A 31 1.79 3.21 -3.94
C GLN A 31 2.40 4.39 -3.18
N VAL A 32 3.41 4.09 -2.37
CA VAL A 32 4.41 5.04 -1.90
C VAL A 32 5.78 4.39 -2.05
N LYS A 33 6.76 5.16 -2.51
CA LYS A 33 8.16 4.73 -2.68
C LYS A 33 9.05 5.46 -1.69
N GLY A 34 10.21 4.86 -1.38
CA GLY A 34 11.20 5.49 -0.51
C GLY A 34 10.80 5.51 0.97
N VAL A 35 9.95 4.56 1.38
CA VAL A 35 9.65 4.37 2.80
C VAL A 35 10.80 3.63 3.48
N ASP A 36 10.96 3.81 4.78
CA ASP A 36 11.92 3.03 5.54
C ASP A 36 11.31 1.72 6.07
N LEU A 37 12.15 0.86 6.65
CA LEU A 37 11.70 -0.44 7.17
C LEU A 37 10.71 -0.28 8.34
N GLY A 38 10.88 0.76 9.16
CA GLY A 38 9.97 1.07 10.27
C GLY A 38 8.58 1.45 9.76
N ASP A 39 8.50 2.26 8.71
CA ASP A 39 7.25 2.59 8.05
C ASP A 39 6.53 1.34 7.50
N VAL A 40 7.28 0.41 6.90
CA VAL A 40 6.75 -0.86 6.42
C VAL A 40 6.17 -1.70 7.56
N VAL A 41 6.91 -1.84 8.66
CA VAL A 41 6.49 -2.60 9.84
C VAL A 41 5.24 -1.97 10.48
N GLU A 42 5.21 -0.65 10.61
CA GLU A 42 4.07 0.08 11.14
C GLU A 42 2.83 -0.10 10.25
N ALA A 43 2.96 0.08 8.93
CA ALA A 43 1.86 -0.07 7.98
C ALA A 43 1.27 -1.49 8.04
N LEU A 44 2.12 -2.52 8.05
CA LEU A 44 1.71 -3.92 8.16
C LEU A 44 0.99 -4.21 9.49
N SER A 45 1.50 -3.68 10.60
CA SER A 45 0.91 -3.85 11.93
C SER A 45 -0.46 -3.18 12.02
N GLN A 46 -0.57 -1.93 11.56
CA GLN A 46 -1.85 -1.22 11.52
C GLN A 46 -2.87 -1.93 10.62
N TRP A 47 -2.44 -2.49 9.48
CA TRP A 47 -3.33 -3.26 8.62
C TRP A 47 -3.92 -4.50 9.29
N ALA A 48 -3.12 -5.23 10.06
CA ALA A 48 -3.57 -6.39 10.83
C ALA A 48 -4.62 -5.98 11.88
N GLU A 49 -4.45 -4.79 12.47
CA GLU A 49 -5.38 -4.18 13.43
C GLU A 49 -6.57 -3.44 12.79
N ASN A 50 -6.70 -3.47 11.46
CA ASN A 50 -7.69 -2.70 10.70
C ASN A 50 -7.63 -1.17 10.94
N ARG A 51 -6.45 -0.67 11.35
CA ARG A 51 -6.11 0.75 11.45
C ARG A 51 -5.48 1.25 10.14
N ARG A 52 -5.51 2.57 9.93
CA ARG A 52 -5.07 3.20 8.68
C ARG A 52 -4.32 4.53 8.87
N HIS A 53 -3.76 4.80 10.05
CA HIS A 53 -3.06 6.07 10.33
C HIS A 53 -1.82 6.28 9.45
N PHE A 54 -1.15 5.18 9.06
CA PHE A 54 0.00 5.21 8.16
C PHE A 54 -0.32 5.88 6.80
N ILE A 55 -1.59 5.92 6.38
CA ILE A 55 -2.01 6.60 5.13
C ILE A 55 -1.69 8.09 5.20
N ALA A 56 -1.85 8.72 6.36
CA ALA A 56 -1.64 10.16 6.53
C ALA A 56 -0.17 10.56 6.59
N LYS A 57 0.75 9.62 6.82
CA LYS A 57 2.19 9.88 6.92
C LYS A 57 2.87 10.08 5.56
N HIS A 58 2.25 9.61 4.49
CA HIS A 58 2.86 9.62 3.17
C HIS A 58 1.92 10.20 2.13
N THR A 59 2.50 10.80 1.10
CA THR A 59 1.78 11.16 -0.12
C THR A 59 1.67 9.91 -0.98
N TRP A 60 0.47 9.36 -1.07
CA TRP A 60 0.20 8.18 -1.87
C TRP A 60 -0.06 8.56 -3.32
N GLU A 61 0.68 7.91 -4.22
CA GLU A 61 0.44 8.03 -5.64
C GLU A 61 -0.60 7.00 -6.07
N ARG A 62 -1.64 7.43 -6.78
CA ARG A 62 -2.59 6.51 -7.39
C ARG A 62 -1.92 5.85 -8.59
N LEU A 63 -1.82 4.53 -8.55
CA LEU A 63 -1.45 3.75 -9.71
C LEU A 63 -2.69 3.59 -10.59
N THR A 64 -2.73 4.30 -11.71
CA THR A 64 -3.65 3.97 -12.81
C THR A 64 -3.15 2.69 -13.45
N LEU A 65 -3.84 1.59 -13.18
CA LEU A 65 -3.84 0.46 -14.10
C LEU A 65 -4.42 0.98 -15.42
N TRP A 66 -3.58 1.15 -16.43
CA TRP A 66 -4.05 1.10 -17.81
C TRP A 66 -4.53 -0.33 -18.05
N ASP A 67 -5.72 -0.45 -18.63
CA ASP A 67 -6.29 -1.72 -19.10
C ASP A 67 -5.37 -2.34 -20.16
#